data_AF-A0A968RID8-F1
#
_entry.id   AF-A0A968RID8-F1
#
_cell.length_a   1.000
_cell.length_b   1.000
_cell.length_c   1.000
_cell.angle_alpha   90.00
_cell.angle_beta   90.00
_cell.angle_gamma   90.00
#
_symmetry.space_group_name_H-M   'P 1'
#
loop_
_entity.id
_entity.type
_entity.pdbx_description
1 polymer ?
#
loop_
_entity_poly.entity_id
_entity_poly.type
_entity_poly.pdbx_seq_one_letter_code
_entity_poly.pdbx_strand_id
1 'polypeptide(L)'
;IASSLTELFGPDAIRDRLVAIGKYYSWIDPSGFDYFRVRLHQAPQDARYALNLVLQNCQTVEMQQNAVGALIFKCDLLWSQLEAIDRGDTRLDFRF
;
A
#
# COMPACT_ATOMS: atom_id res chain seq x y z
N ILE A 1 6.84 -13.02 1.14
CA ILE A 1 7.46 -12.21 2.22
C ILE A 1 8.16 -10.99 1.63
N ALA A 2 9.14 -11.12 0.72
CA ALA A 2 9.80 -9.94 0.13
C ALA A 2 8.84 -8.94 -0.55
N SER A 3 7.81 -9.42 -1.25
CA SER A 3 6.79 -8.55 -1.86
C SER A 3 5.97 -7.72 -0.85
N SER A 4 5.83 -8.14 0.42
CA SER A 4 5.10 -7.35 1.41
C SER A 4 5.89 -6.14 1.91
N LEU A 5 7.16 -6.01 1.53
CA LEU A 5 8.00 -4.86 1.90
C LEU A 5 7.55 -3.53 1.29
N THR A 6 6.57 -3.53 0.38
CA THR A 6 5.89 -2.30 -0.04
C THR A 6 5.29 -1.53 1.15
N GLU A 7 4.99 -2.22 2.25
CA GLU A 7 4.49 -1.61 3.48
C GLU A 7 5.51 -0.69 4.19
N LEU A 8 6.79 -0.73 3.82
CA LEU A 8 7.79 0.24 4.30
C LEU A 8 7.50 1.67 3.81
N PHE A 9 6.78 1.81 2.68
CA PHE A 9 6.63 3.09 1.98
C PHE A 9 5.22 3.70 2.09
N GLY A 10 4.23 2.91 2.53
CA GLY A 10 2.84 3.33 2.61
C GLY A 10 2.46 4.35 3.72
N PRO A 11 3.04 4.33 4.94
CA PRO A 11 2.46 5.04 6.08
C PRO A 11 2.32 6.55 5.91
N ASP A 12 3.34 7.24 5.40
CA ASP A 12 3.31 8.69 5.29
C ASP A 12 2.29 9.15 4.23
N ALA A 13 2.26 8.48 3.08
CA ALA A 13 1.25 8.76 2.05
C ALA A 13 -0.18 8.49 2.53
N ILE A 14 -0.41 7.46 3.35
CA ILE A 14 -1.72 7.19 3.94
C ILE A 14 -2.10 8.25 4.97
N ARG A 15 -1.15 8.71 5.79
CA ARG A 15 -1.40 9.79 6.77
C ARG A 15 -1.87 11.07 6.07
N ASP A 16 -1.18 11.48 5.01
CA ASP A 16 -1.54 12.67 4.23
C ASP A 16 -2.91 12.52 3.57
N ARG A 17 -3.20 11.33 3.03
CA ARG A 17 -4.51 11.01 2.44
C ARG A 17 -5.63 11.08 3.47
N LEU A 18 -5.46 10.56 4.69
CA LEU A 18 -6.51 10.63 5.71
C LEU A 18 -6.85 12.08 6.09
N VAL A 19 -5.84 12.94 6.22
CA VAL A 19 -6.04 14.38 6.48
C VAL A 19 -6.78 15.04 5.31
N ALA A 20 -6.32 14.79 4.08
CA ALA A 20 -6.95 15.35 2.89
C ALA A 20 -8.39 14.87 2.72
N ILE A 21 -8.64 13.57 2.92
CA ILE A 21 -9.96 12.99 2.74
C ILE A 21 -10.95 13.57 3.75
N GLY A 22 -10.56 13.63 5.03
CA GLY A 22 -11.40 14.23 6.07
C GLY A 22 -11.70 15.71 5.83
N LYS A 23 -10.80 16.44 5.15
CA LYS A 23 -10.99 17.85 4.81
C LYS A 23 -11.90 18.07 3.58
N TYR A 24 -11.69 17.29 2.52
CA TYR A 24 -12.32 17.56 1.21
C TYR A 24 -13.57 16.72 0.92
N TYR A 25 -13.77 15.62 1.65
CA TYR A 25 -14.92 14.71 1.45
C TYR A 25 -15.70 14.52 2.75
N SER A 26 -16.33 15.59 3.23
CA SER A 26 -17.05 15.64 4.52
C SER A 26 -18.27 14.71 4.60
N TRP A 27 -18.70 14.13 3.48
CA TRP A 27 -19.79 13.15 3.43
C TRP A 27 -19.35 11.73 3.79
N ILE A 28 -18.04 11.47 3.90
CA ILE A 28 -17.50 10.17 4.34
C ILE A 28 -17.60 10.09 5.86
N ASP A 29 -18.20 9.01 6.36
CA ASP A 29 -18.26 8.72 7.79
C ASP A 29 -16.84 8.53 8.37
N PRO A 30 -16.45 9.28 9.42
CA PRO A 30 -15.14 9.17 10.03
C PRO A 30 -14.79 7.77 10.58
N SER A 31 -15.78 6.94 10.92
CA SER A 31 -15.57 5.55 11.34
C SER A 31 -14.97 4.68 10.21
N GLY A 32 -15.20 5.07 8.95
CA GLY A 32 -14.58 4.43 7.78
C GLY A 32 -13.04 4.53 7.76
N PHE A 33 -12.43 5.40 8.57
CA PHE A 33 -10.99 5.56 8.65
C PHE A 33 -10.30 4.66 9.67
N ASP A 34 -11.04 3.90 10.48
CA ASP A 34 -10.46 3.12 11.58
C ASP A 34 -9.51 2.04 11.10
N TYR A 35 -9.81 1.38 9.98
CA TYR A 35 -8.90 0.45 9.33
C TYR A 35 -7.54 1.09 9.03
N PHE A 36 -7.54 2.28 8.44
CA PHE A 36 -6.30 2.98 8.08
C PHE A 36 -5.54 3.47 9.31
N ARG A 37 -6.25 3.97 10.34
CA ARG A 37 -5.64 4.37 11.62
C ARG A 37 -4.89 3.22 12.28
N VAL A 38 -5.49 2.03 12.32
CA VAL A 38 -4.84 0.83 12.87
C VAL A 38 -3.63 0.42 12.01
N ARG A 39 -3.77 0.37 10.69
CA ARG A 39 -2.69 -0.05 9.79
C ARG A 39 -1.50 0.90 9.77
N LEU A 40 -1.69 2.20 10.04
CA LEU A 40 -0.59 3.16 10.20
C LEU A 40 0.43 2.75 11.28
N HIS A 41 -0.02 2.03 12.31
CA HIS A 41 0.85 1.56 13.39
C HIS A 41 1.36 0.13 13.17
N GLN A 42 0.52 -0.76 12.63
CA GLN A 42 0.86 -2.18 12.44
C GLN A 42 1.78 -2.41 11.24
N ALA A 43 1.48 -1.79 10.09
CA ALA A 43 2.21 -2.05 8.84
C ALA A 43 3.74 -1.81 8.96
N PRO A 44 4.23 -0.75 9.63
CA PRO A 44 5.67 -0.58 9.83
C PRO A 44 6.32 -1.67 10.70
N GLN A 45 5.60 -2.25 11.67
CA GLN A 45 6.10 -3.35 12.48
C GLN A 45 6.16 -4.64 11.66
N ASP A 46 5.09 -4.95 10.93
CA ASP A 46 5.01 -6.10 10.03
C ASP A 46 6.12 -6.05 8.96
N ALA A 47 6.35 -4.88 8.37
CA ALA A 47 7.37 -4.66 7.35
C ALA A 47 8.79 -4.85 7.90
N ARG A 48 9.07 -4.40 9.13
CA ARG A 48 10.38 -4.62 9.79
C ARG A 48 10.63 -6.09 10.07
N TYR A 49 9.60 -6.81 10.54
CA TYR A 49 9.71 -8.25 10.74
C TYR A 49 9.98 -8.99 9.41
N ALA A 50 9.23 -8.67 8.35
CA ALA A 50 9.44 -9.21 7.02
C ALA A 50 10.85 -8.89 6.47
N LEU A 51 11.34 -7.67 6.70
CA LEU A 51 12.67 -7.26 6.26
C LEU A 51 13.75 -8.11 6.93
N ASN A 52 13.64 -8.32 8.25
CA ASN A 52 14.59 -9.18 8.96
C ASN A 52 14.58 -10.61 8.40
N LEU A 53 13.41 -11.17 8.11
CA LEU A 53 13.33 -12.49 7.48
C LEU A 53 14.00 -12.52 6.10
N VAL A 54 13.78 -11.50 5.27
CA VAL A 54 14.44 -11.41 3.96
C VAL A 54 15.95 -11.32 4.12
N LEU A 55 16.45 -10.44 5.00
CA LEU A 55 17.88 -10.27 5.25
C LEU A 55 18.54 -11.53 5.85
N GLN A 56 17.83 -12.30 6.66
CA GLN A 56 18.32 -13.55 7.25
C GLN A 56 18.36 -14.69 6.24
N ASN A 57 17.42 -14.76 5.29
CA ASN A 57 17.30 -15.89 4.39
C ASN A 57 17.96 -15.66 3.02
N CYS A 58 17.96 -14.43 2.50
CA CYS A 58 18.53 -14.11 1.18
C CYS A 58 20.03 -13.81 1.26
N GLN A 59 20.84 -14.84 1.51
CA GLN A 59 22.29 -14.72 1.74
C GLN A 59 23.14 -14.68 0.45
N THR A 60 22.58 -15.04 -0.71
CA THR A 60 23.29 -14.98 -1.99
C THR A 60 22.80 -13.82 -2.84
N VAL A 61 23.65 -13.36 -3.76
CA VAL A 61 23.29 -12.29 -4.73
C VAL A 61 22.02 -12.66 -5.50
N GLU A 62 21.91 -13.90 -5.95
CA GLU A 62 20.73 -14.39 -6.67
C GLU A 62 19.46 -14.30 -5.81
N MET A 63 19.52 -14.72 -4.54
CA MET A 63 18.37 -14.64 -3.64
C MET A 63 17.98 -13.18 -3.34
N GLN A 64 18.97 -12.29 -3.20
CA GLN A 64 18.73 -10.85 -3.00
C GLN A 64 18.07 -10.23 -4.23
N GLN A 65 18.56 -10.56 -5.42
CA GLN A 65 17.94 -10.14 -6.69
C GLN A 65 16.50 -10.62 -6.80
N ASN A 66 16.22 -11.87 -6.43
CA ASN A 66 14.87 -12.41 -6.41
C ASN A 66 13.96 -11.69 -5.39
N ALA A 67 14.48 -11.34 -4.21
CA ALA A 67 13.74 -10.57 -3.21
C ALA A 67 13.40 -9.15 -3.73
N VAL A 68 14.36 -8.47 -4.35
CA VAL A 68 14.14 -7.18 -5.01
C VAL A 68 13.14 -7.30 -6.16
N GLY A 69 13.27 -8.34 -6.99
CA GLY A 69 12.33 -8.63 -8.08
C GLY A 69 10.90 -8.83 -7.57
N ALA A 70 10.72 -9.53 -6.46
CA ALA A 70 9.41 -9.69 -5.82
C ALA A 70 8.82 -8.36 -5.31
N LEU A 71 9.65 -7.44 -4.83
CA LEU A 71 9.23 -6.10 -4.44
C LEU A 71 8.82 -5.26 -5.65
N ILE A 72 9.63 -5.28 -6.73
CA ILE A 72 9.32 -4.58 -7.99
C ILE A 72 7.99 -5.07 -8.56
N PHE A 73 7.82 -6.40 -8.67
CA PHE A 73 6.56 -6.99 -9.14
C PHE A 73 5.35 -6.51 -8.33
N LYS A 74 5.49 -6.37 -7.00
CA LYS A 74 4.40 -5.87 -6.17
C LYS A 74 4.07 -4.40 -6.49
N CYS A 75 5.08 -3.56 -6.69
CA CYS A 75 4.89 -2.17 -7.10
C CYS A 75 4.17 -2.10 -8.46
N ASP A 76 4.59 -2.89 -9.44
CA ASP A 76 3.96 -2.96 -10.76
C ASP A 76 2.49 -3.41 -10.65
N LEU A 77 2.22 -4.41 -9.81
CA LEU A 77 0.85 -4.87 -9.56
C LEU A 77 -0.03 -3.76 -8.98
N LEU A 78 0.46 -3.01 -7.98
CA LEU A 78 -0.27 -1.90 -7.39
C LEU A 78 -0.46 -0.76 -8.39
N TRP A 79 0.51 -0.53 -9.27
CA TRP A 79 0.41 0.46 -10.35
C TRP A 79 -0.67 0.08 -11.36
N SER A 80 -0.69 -1.18 -11.82
CA SER A 80 -1.72 -1.68 -12.74
C SER A 80 -3.13 -1.56 -12.17
N GLN A 81 -3.31 -1.70 -10.84
CA GLN A 81 -4.60 -1.45 -10.19
C GLN A 81 -5.02 0.02 -10.33
N LEU A 82 -4.10 0.95 -10.14
CA LEU A 82 -4.37 2.38 -10.31
C LEU A 82 -4.65 2.72 -11.77
N GLU A 83 -3.89 2.17 -12.72
CA GLU A 83 -4.17 2.35 -14.16
C GLU A 83 -5.53 1.81 -14.57
N ALA A 84 -5.94 0.66 -14.02
CA ALA A 84 -7.26 0.10 -14.30
C ALA A 84 -8.40 0.98 -13.76
N ILE A 85 -8.20 1.64 -12.61
CA ILE A 85 -9.16 2.61 -12.07
C ILE A 85 -9.19 3.87 -12.94
N ASP A 86 -8.03 4.38 -13.32
CA ASP A 86 -7.89 5.60 -14.14
C ASP A 86 -8.53 5.45 -15.54
N ARG A 87 -8.34 4.28 -16.16
CA ARG A 87 -8.89 3.96 -17.49
C ARG A 87 -10.30 3.36 -17.42
N GLY A 88 -10.77 3.01 -16.24
CA GLY A 88 -12.07 2.40 -16.01
C GLY A 88 -13.20 3.39 -16.26
N ASP A 89 -14.32 2.90 -16.79
CA ASP A 89 -15.49 3.74 -17.05
C ASP A 89 -16.11 4.19 -15.71
N THR A 90 -15.90 5.44 -15.32
CA THR A 90 -16.53 6.04 -14.14
C THR A 90 -18.00 6.30 -14.47
N ARG A 91 -18.88 5.32 -14.23
CA ARG A 91 -20.32 5.49 -14.41
C ARG A 91 -20.82 6.72 -13.66
N LEU A 92 -21.01 7.83 -14.38
CA LEU A 92 -21.78 9.00 -13.97
C LEU A 92 -23.17 8.91 -14.61
N ASP A 93 -23.94 7.88 -14.26
CA ASP A 93 -25.37 7.85 -14.58
C ASP A 93 -26.17 7.87 -13.27
N PHE A 94 -25.97 8.93 -12.50
CA PHE A 94 -26.89 9.33 -11.44
C PHE A 94 -27.81 10.40 -12.02
N ARG A 95 -28.90 9.95 -12.65
CA ARG A 95 -30.08 10.81 -12.87
C ARG A 95 -30.80 10.96 -11.54
N PHE A 96 -30.82 12.18 -11.00
CA PHE A 96 -31.79 12.60 -9.99
C PHE A 96 -33.05 13.11 -10.68
#